data_AF-A0A9E4QP28-F1
#
_entry.id   AF-A0A9E4QP28-F1
#
_cell.length_a   1.000
_cell.length_b   1.000
_cell.length_c   1.000
_cell.angle_alpha   90.00
_cell.angle_beta   90.00
_cell.angle_gamma   90.00
#
_symmetry.space_group_name_H-M   'P 1'
#
loop_
_entity.id
_entity.type
_entity.pdbx_description
1 polymer ?
#
loop_
_entity_poly.entity_id
_entity_poly.type
_entity_poly.pdbx_seq_one_letter_code
_entity_poly.pdbx_strand_id
1 'polypeptide(L)'
;MPARTGKEYITGLKERPREVWIDGERIKDVTTHPALRNGVKSVAALYDMQNDPELREEMTYASPTTGQPVGLSFLIPQSIEDLERRRNMTARWAWASCGMMGRSPDFLNVIFTAWAGAADYFAQDRPEFKKNVTDYYEYIRENDLTLTHALLNLQRRRASASIDTLSDEVALTVVKETDAGVVVHGSRLLATLGPISDEIAIYHAGNHRVDEDGKRQSFAFSIPCDTPGLKFLCRESFDQGRSHFNHPLGSRFEEMDATLFFDNVLVPWERVFLLGSVELCNNIGSATQSAAHSGHQVLTRCLVKAEFILGLADLMVETLGSGSNPHVQEHVAELITQRDMLKACLRAAEADAAPNQWGVMSPAIAPLQAGRTLFGRSVYPRMVEIIQLLGTSSLMALPAEADFDTPIAPELNHYLATDTTDARDRTRLFHLAWDVSCSSFSGRQVLYERMFGGNPVRNAMTLFNTYDKEPFRQRVRDFLESDD
;
A
#
# COMPACT_ATOMS: atom_id res chain seq x y z
N MET A 1 6.45 25.91 4.76
CA MET A 1 5.23 25.34 4.16
C MET A 1 5.33 23.83 4.37
N PRO A 2 4.57 23.22 5.29
CA PRO A 2 4.74 21.83 5.69
C PRO A 2 3.69 20.86 5.11
N ALA A 3 2.95 21.28 4.08
CA ALA A 3 2.33 20.39 3.11
C ALA A 3 3.06 20.61 1.79
N ARG A 4 3.69 19.57 1.26
CA ARG A 4 4.55 19.68 0.08
C ARG A 4 3.70 19.76 -1.18
N THR A 5 4.16 20.51 -2.17
CA THR A 5 3.57 20.54 -3.52
C THR A 5 4.15 19.44 -4.40
N GLY A 6 3.46 19.05 -5.47
CA GLY A 6 3.97 18.07 -6.43
C GLY A 6 5.29 18.52 -7.07
N LYS A 7 5.46 19.83 -7.31
CA LYS A 7 6.71 20.42 -7.81
C LYS A 7 7.86 20.28 -6.82
N GLU A 8 7.64 20.52 -5.53
CA GLU A 8 8.66 20.33 -4.49
C GLU A 8 9.03 18.85 -4.32
N TYR A 9 8.06 17.94 -4.47
CA TYR A 9 8.29 16.49 -4.54
C TYR A 9 9.25 16.12 -5.67
N ILE A 10 8.92 16.49 -6.91
CA ILE A 10 9.74 16.21 -8.09
C ILE A 10 11.13 16.84 -7.96
N THR A 11 11.21 18.08 -7.46
CA THR A 11 12.49 18.79 -7.27
C THR A 11 13.37 18.05 -6.26
N GLY A 12 12.82 17.62 -5.12
CA GLY A 12 13.59 16.89 -4.12
C GLY A 12 14.09 15.53 -4.60
N LEU A 13 13.31 14.81 -5.41
CA LEU A 13 13.79 13.57 -6.06
C LEU A 13 14.99 13.83 -6.98
N LYS A 14 14.96 14.94 -7.73
CA LYS A 14 16.02 15.32 -8.67
C LYS A 14 17.29 15.79 -7.98
N GLU A 15 17.17 16.51 -6.88
CA GLU A 15 18.30 17.04 -6.11
C GLU A 15 19.01 15.98 -5.25
N ARG A 16 18.34 14.85 -4.99
CA ARG A 16 18.84 13.74 -4.17
C ARG A 16 18.93 12.45 -4.99
N PRO A 17 19.92 12.33 -5.89
CA PRO A 17 20.01 11.19 -6.80
C PRO A 17 20.32 9.92 -6.01
N ARG A 18 19.45 8.92 -6.15
CA ARG A 18 19.63 7.58 -5.59
C ARG A 18 20.19 6.62 -6.64
N GLU A 19 20.78 5.52 -6.20
CA GLU A 19 21.27 4.48 -7.10
C GLU A 19 20.15 3.49 -7.45
N VAL A 20 19.57 3.65 -8.65
CA VAL A 20 18.50 2.78 -9.18
C VAL A 20 18.96 2.10 -10.46
N TRP A 21 18.65 0.83 -10.58
CA TRP A 21 18.98 -0.02 -11.73
C TRP A 21 17.70 -0.62 -12.33
N ILE A 22 17.59 -0.60 -13.66
CA ILE A 22 16.53 -1.26 -14.43
C ILE A 22 17.11 -1.74 -15.75
N ASP A 23 16.74 -2.93 -16.20
CA ASP A 23 17.15 -3.50 -17.50
C ASP A 23 18.67 -3.46 -17.78
N GLY A 24 19.48 -3.64 -16.73
CA GLY A 24 20.95 -3.62 -16.81
C GLY A 24 21.58 -2.23 -16.81
N GLU A 25 20.79 -1.16 -16.70
CA GLU A 25 21.25 0.22 -16.73
C GLU A 25 21.01 0.94 -15.40
N ARG A 26 21.93 1.84 -15.03
CA ARG A 26 21.75 2.76 -13.90
C ARG A 26 20.95 3.98 -14.36
N ILE A 27 19.83 4.23 -13.70
CA ILE A 27 18.98 5.39 -13.95
C ILE A 27 19.65 6.66 -13.41
N LYS A 28 19.78 7.68 -14.27
CA LYS A 28 20.34 8.99 -13.89
C LYS A 28 19.33 9.89 -13.18
N ASP A 29 18.07 9.85 -13.62
CA ASP A 29 17.00 10.70 -13.12
C ASP A 29 15.67 9.94 -13.12
N VAL A 30 15.18 9.60 -11.93
CA VAL A 30 13.93 8.85 -11.74
C VAL A 30 12.69 9.67 -12.13
N THR A 31 12.80 11.01 -12.19
CA THR A 31 11.67 11.89 -12.51
C THR A 31 11.36 11.95 -14.00
N THR A 32 12.32 11.59 -14.84
CA THR A 32 12.20 11.66 -16.30
C THR A 32 12.28 10.29 -16.98
N HIS A 33 12.80 9.26 -16.28
CA HIS A 33 12.91 7.91 -16.82
C HIS A 33 11.53 7.35 -17.24
N PRO A 34 11.37 6.81 -18.47
CA PRO A 34 10.07 6.36 -18.98
C PRO A 34 9.32 5.39 -18.06
N ALA A 35 10.04 4.46 -17.43
CA ALA A 35 9.46 3.46 -16.52
C ALA A 35 8.95 4.01 -15.17
N LEU A 36 9.30 5.25 -14.80
CA LEU A 36 9.07 5.80 -13.45
C LEU A 36 8.35 7.15 -13.45
N ARG A 37 8.54 7.97 -14.50
CA ARG A 37 8.06 9.35 -14.56
C ARG A 37 6.56 9.51 -14.34
N ASN A 38 5.76 8.53 -14.75
CA ASN A 38 4.31 8.61 -14.59
C ASN A 38 3.89 8.26 -13.16
N GLY A 39 4.55 7.28 -12.51
CA GLY A 39 4.40 7.05 -11.06
C GLY A 39 4.80 8.29 -10.24
N VAL A 40 5.89 8.96 -10.63
CA VAL A 40 6.31 10.25 -10.02
C VAL A 40 5.21 11.31 -10.18
N LYS A 41 4.63 11.46 -11.38
CA LYS A 41 3.53 12.40 -11.60
C LYS A 41 2.29 12.05 -10.78
N SER A 42 1.97 10.77 -10.63
CA SER A 42 0.84 10.32 -9.82
C SER A 42 1.03 10.66 -8.34
N VAL A 43 2.22 10.44 -7.77
CA VAL A 43 2.53 10.88 -6.39
C VAL A 43 2.51 12.41 -6.28
N ALA A 44 3.09 13.12 -7.25
CA ALA A 44 3.07 14.59 -7.28
C ALA A 44 1.63 15.16 -7.26
N ALA A 45 0.71 14.52 -7.99
CA ALA A 45 -0.70 14.93 -8.01
C ALA A 45 -1.37 14.79 -6.63
N LEU A 46 -1.01 13.77 -5.83
CA LEU A 46 -1.52 13.62 -4.47
C LEU A 46 -1.09 14.78 -3.56
N TYR A 47 0.14 15.25 -3.71
CA TYR A 47 0.66 16.43 -3.02
C TYR A 47 -0.07 17.72 -3.45
N ASP A 48 -0.32 17.88 -4.74
CA ASP A 48 -1.08 19.02 -5.24
C ASP A 48 -2.52 19.04 -4.72
N MET A 49 -3.17 17.88 -4.51
CA MET A 49 -4.49 17.79 -3.87
C MET A 49 -4.50 18.34 -2.44
N GLN A 50 -3.40 18.23 -1.68
CA GLN A 50 -3.32 18.83 -0.34
C GLN A 50 -3.29 20.36 -0.38
N ASN A 51 -2.84 20.92 -1.51
CA ASN A 51 -2.69 22.35 -1.73
C ASN A 51 -3.87 22.95 -2.50
N ASP A 52 -4.78 22.12 -3.02
CA ASP A 52 -6.03 22.54 -3.66
C ASP A 52 -6.91 23.26 -2.63
N PRO A 53 -7.26 24.54 -2.84
CA PRO A 53 -8.11 25.31 -1.93
C PRO A 53 -9.45 24.64 -1.60
N GLU A 54 -10.03 23.86 -2.52
CA GLU A 54 -11.32 23.19 -2.32
C GLU A 54 -11.19 21.93 -1.45
N LEU A 55 -10.01 21.31 -1.41
CA LEU A 55 -9.78 20.07 -0.67
C LEU A 55 -8.95 20.27 0.60
N ARG A 56 -8.22 21.39 0.73
CA ARG A 56 -7.21 21.60 1.77
C ARG A 56 -7.67 21.31 3.20
N GLU A 57 -8.92 21.66 3.54
CA GLU A 57 -9.48 21.39 4.87
C GLU A 57 -9.72 19.89 5.13
N GLU A 58 -10.04 19.12 4.09
CA GLU A 58 -10.16 17.66 4.17
C GLU A 58 -8.80 16.95 4.11
N MET A 59 -7.78 17.59 3.53
CA MET A 59 -6.48 16.98 3.27
C MET A 59 -5.40 17.30 4.31
N THR A 60 -5.58 18.36 5.10
CA THR A 60 -4.55 18.86 6.02
C THR A 60 -5.09 19.20 7.42
N TYR A 61 -4.19 19.38 8.38
CA TYR A 61 -4.48 19.96 9.68
C TYR A 61 -3.34 20.89 10.12
N ALA A 62 -3.58 21.74 11.12
CA ALA A 62 -2.53 22.61 11.65
C ALA A 62 -1.47 21.81 12.41
N SER A 63 -0.21 21.97 12.03
CA SER A 63 0.94 21.37 12.72
C SER A 63 0.95 21.81 14.19
N PRO A 64 1.08 20.88 15.15
CA PRO A 64 1.25 21.22 16.55
C PRO A 64 2.53 22.01 16.84
N THR A 65 3.55 21.91 15.99
CA THR A 65 4.87 22.52 16.20
C THR A 65 4.98 23.89 15.51
N THR A 66 4.44 24.02 14.30
CA THR A 66 4.62 25.23 13.46
C THR A 66 3.33 26.00 13.20
N GLY A 67 2.16 25.44 13.50
CA GLY A 67 0.84 26.00 13.18
C GLY A 67 0.50 26.01 11.69
N GLN A 68 1.45 25.61 10.84
CA GLN A 68 1.28 25.55 9.40
C GLN A 68 0.59 24.24 8.98
N PRO A 69 -0.04 24.16 7.79
CA PRO A 69 -0.75 22.95 7.38
C PRO A 69 0.20 21.79 7.10
N VAL A 70 -0.13 20.61 7.60
CA VAL A 70 0.53 19.32 7.37
C VAL A 70 -0.49 18.27 6.93
N GLY A 71 -0.06 17.25 6.19
CA GLY A 71 -0.95 16.20 5.67
C GLY A 71 -1.72 15.46 6.78
N LEU A 72 -3.02 15.26 6.58
CA LEU A 72 -3.92 14.69 7.60
C LEU A 72 -3.56 13.25 8.01
N SER A 73 -2.83 12.52 7.18
CA SER A 73 -2.40 11.14 7.48
C SER A 73 -1.41 11.09 8.64
N PHE A 74 -0.76 12.22 8.95
CA PHE A 74 0.11 12.36 10.11
C PHE A 74 -0.65 12.59 11.44
N LEU A 75 -1.94 12.94 11.42
CA LEU A 75 -2.73 13.22 12.63
C LEU A 75 -2.76 12.01 13.58
N ILE A 76 -2.21 12.16 14.79
CA ILE A 76 -2.33 11.17 15.88
C ILE A 76 -3.77 11.20 16.41
N PRO A 77 -4.61 10.18 16.15
CA PRO A 77 -6.03 10.25 16.46
C PRO A 77 -6.28 10.25 17.96
N GLN A 78 -7.16 11.13 18.43
CA GLN A 78 -7.61 11.21 19.83
C GLN A 78 -9.10 10.83 19.96
N SER A 79 -9.82 10.77 18.84
CA SER A 79 -11.26 10.47 18.79
C SER A 79 -11.62 9.59 17.58
N ILE A 80 -12.83 9.04 17.58
CA ILE A 80 -13.39 8.33 16.42
C ILE A 80 -13.50 9.28 15.22
N GLU A 81 -13.86 10.55 15.47
CA GLU A 81 -13.95 11.57 14.43
C GLU A 81 -12.60 11.79 13.72
N ASP A 82 -11.48 11.75 14.45
CA ASP A 82 -10.14 11.83 13.83
C ASP A 82 -9.85 10.64 12.91
N LEU A 83 -10.33 9.44 13.25
CA LEU A 83 -10.23 8.26 12.38
C LEU A 83 -11.10 8.44 11.13
N GLU A 84 -12.33 8.94 11.25
CA GLU A 84 -13.21 9.20 10.12
C GLU A 84 -12.66 10.29 9.19
N ARG A 85 -12.08 11.36 9.77
CA ARG A 85 -11.37 12.41 9.02
C ARG A 85 -10.21 11.83 8.22
N ARG A 86 -9.38 10.98 8.83
CA ARG A 86 -8.29 10.27 8.14
C ARG A 86 -8.81 9.32 7.06
N ARG A 87 -9.93 8.61 7.30
CA ARG A 87 -10.58 7.76 6.28
C ARG A 87 -10.99 8.58 5.07
N ASN A 88 -11.63 9.74 5.28
CA ASN A 88 -12.09 10.59 4.19
C ASN A 88 -10.91 11.09 3.34
N MET A 89 -9.84 11.59 3.97
CA MET A 89 -8.61 11.99 3.25
C MET A 89 -8.00 10.82 2.47
N THR A 90 -7.85 9.66 3.12
CA THR A 90 -7.33 8.43 2.48
C THR A 90 -8.18 8.06 1.26
N ALA A 91 -9.51 8.17 1.36
CA ALA A 91 -10.42 7.89 0.26
C ALA A 91 -10.24 8.86 -0.92
N ARG A 92 -9.99 10.16 -0.65
CA ARG A 92 -9.69 11.15 -1.70
C ARG A 92 -8.44 10.75 -2.48
N TRP A 93 -7.33 10.44 -1.80
CA TRP A 93 -6.10 9.97 -2.44
C TRP A 93 -6.27 8.63 -3.16
N ALA A 94 -7.01 7.69 -2.56
CA ALA A 94 -7.30 6.42 -3.23
C ALA A 94 -8.07 6.63 -4.54
N TRP A 95 -9.07 7.53 -4.58
CA TRP A 95 -9.85 7.79 -5.80
C TRP A 95 -9.01 8.42 -6.92
N ALA A 96 -7.97 9.20 -6.60
CA ALA A 96 -7.04 9.76 -7.58
C ALA A 96 -6.29 8.68 -8.40
N SER A 97 -6.22 7.45 -7.88
CA SER A 97 -5.65 6.29 -8.56
C SER A 97 -6.63 5.14 -8.76
N CYS A 98 -7.94 5.37 -8.57
CA CYS A 98 -8.96 4.31 -8.60
C CYS A 98 -8.67 3.14 -7.63
N GLY A 99 -7.99 3.42 -6.51
CA GLY A 99 -7.52 2.45 -5.53
C GLY A 99 -6.36 1.57 -6.01
N MET A 100 -5.72 1.89 -7.14
CA MET A 100 -4.66 1.08 -7.76
C MET A 100 -3.28 1.32 -7.16
N MET A 101 -3.03 2.49 -6.56
CA MET A 101 -1.79 2.73 -5.80
C MET A 101 -1.97 2.24 -4.35
N GLY A 102 -1.17 1.26 -3.96
CA GLY A 102 -1.23 0.61 -2.65
C GLY A 102 -0.24 1.16 -1.61
N ARG A 103 0.71 2.00 -2.04
CA ARG A 103 1.82 2.55 -1.26
C ARG A 103 1.94 4.07 -1.39
N SER A 104 0.83 4.76 -1.66
CA SER A 104 0.77 6.21 -1.52
C SER A 104 1.29 6.67 -0.14
N PRO A 105 1.82 7.90 -0.02
CA PRO A 105 2.55 8.33 1.17
C PRO A 105 1.82 8.11 2.50
N ASP A 106 0.48 8.23 2.50
CA ASP A 106 -0.37 8.05 3.67
C ASP A 106 -0.22 6.67 4.30
N PHE A 107 0.08 5.62 3.52
CA PHE A 107 0.26 4.27 4.05
C PHE A 107 1.36 4.19 5.12
N LEU A 108 2.50 4.85 4.92
CA LEU A 108 3.58 4.85 5.92
C LEU A 108 3.43 5.98 6.94
N ASN A 109 2.82 7.10 6.58
CA ASN A 109 2.52 8.17 7.52
C ASN A 109 1.71 7.63 8.70
N VAL A 110 0.65 6.85 8.44
CA VAL A 110 -0.19 6.27 9.50
C VAL A 110 0.54 5.29 10.42
N ILE A 111 1.62 4.65 9.94
CA ILE A 111 2.47 3.77 10.75
C ILE A 111 3.34 4.60 11.69
N PHE A 112 4.05 5.60 11.15
CA PHE A 112 4.90 6.47 11.97
C PHE A 112 4.10 7.32 12.95
N THR A 113 2.89 7.73 12.60
CA THR A 113 1.94 8.37 13.52
C THR A 113 1.61 7.45 14.71
N ALA A 114 1.33 6.17 14.45
CA ALA A 114 1.07 5.21 15.53
C ALA A 114 2.33 4.96 16.38
N TRP A 115 3.51 4.92 15.77
CA TRP A 115 4.78 4.76 16.49
C TRP A 115 5.11 5.97 17.36
N ALA A 116 4.92 7.19 16.86
CA ALA A 116 5.11 8.41 17.62
C ALA A 116 4.13 8.51 18.79
N GLY A 117 2.86 8.16 18.57
CA GLY A 117 1.86 8.08 19.63
C GLY A 117 2.15 6.97 20.67
N ALA A 118 2.95 5.97 20.30
CA ALA A 118 3.38 4.86 21.16
C ALA A 118 4.89 4.90 21.47
N ALA A 119 5.51 6.09 21.50
CA ALA A 119 6.97 6.22 21.56
C ALA A 119 7.61 5.57 22.80
N ASP A 120 6.87 5.43 23.90
CA ASP A 120 7.30 4.72 25.11
C ASP A 120 7.55 3.22 24.88
N TYR A 121 7.01 2.63 23.80
CA TYR A 121 7.37 1.28 23.37
C TYR A 121 8.86 1.16 23.02
N PHE A 122 9.40 2.16 22.31
CA PHE A 122 10.77 2.16 21.84
C PHE A 122 11.77 2.42 22.98
N ALA A 123 11.35 3.17 24.01
CA ALA A 123 12.13 3.39 25.23
C ALA A 123 12.46 2.10 26.00
N GLN A 124 11.70 1.02 25.78
CA GLN A 124 11.91 -0.28 26.42
C GLN A 124 13.19 -0.98 25.93
N ASP A 125 13.63 -0.67 24.70
CA ASP A 125 14.90 -1.18 24.17
C ASP A 125 16.05 -0.31 24.67
N ARG A 126 16.04 0.97 24.28
CA ARG A 126 16.97 2.00 24.77
C ARG A 126 16.24 3.32 24.98
N PRO A 127 16.49 4.06 26.08
CA PRO A 127 15.75 5.29 26.40
C PRO A 127 15.77 6.35 25.29
N GLU A 128 16.87 6.49 24.58
CA GLU A 128 17.06 7.45 23.49
C GLU A 128 16.16 7.18 22.26
N PHE A 129 15.75 5.92 22.04
CA PHE A 129 14.95 5.56 20.87
C PHE A 129 13.54 6.15 20.88
N LYS A 130 13.01 6.47 22.06
CA LYS A 130 11.80 7.29 22.19
C LYS A 130 11.95 8.62 21.47
N LYS A 131 13.07 9.31 21.69
CA LYS A 131 13.35 10.60 21.07
C LYS A 131 13.54 10.45 19.57
N ASN A 132 14.27 9.42 19.14
CA ASN A 132 14.54 9.18 17.72
C ASN A 132 13.24 9.00 16.92
N VAL A 133 12.31 8.18 17.40
CA VAL A 133 11.05 7.94 16.67
C VAL A 133 10.14 9.18 16.67
N THR A 134 10.12 9.96 17.75
CA THR A 134 9.33 11.22 17.80
C THR A 134 9.93 12.29 16.91
N ASP A 135 11.25 12.48 16.95
CA ASP A 135 11.96 13.46 16.11
C ASP A 135 11.81 13.10 14.63
N TYR A 136 11.93 11.80 14.30
CA TYR A 136 11.77 11.35 12.92
C TYR A 136 10.33 11.54 12.42
N TYR A 137 9.32 11.26 13.25
CA TYR A 137 7.92 11.55 12.93
C TYR A 137 7.69 13.05 12.67
N GLU A 138 8.23 13.93 13.52
CA GLU A 138 8.15 15.38 13.29
C GLU A 138 8.86 15.77 11.99
N TYR A 139 10.05 15.23 11.74
CA TYR A 139 10.80 15.48 10.51
C TYR A 139 10.00 15.12 9.26
N ILE A 140 9.46 13.89 9.18
CA ILE A 140 8.71 13.45 7.99
C ILE A 140 7.39 14.20 7.83
N ARG A 141 6.75 14.61 8.93
CA ARG A 141 5.51 15.39 8.92
C ARG A 141 5.76 16.81 8.41
N GLU A 142 6.75 17.51 8.97
CA GLU A 142 7.01 18.91 8.64
C GLU A 142 7.65 19.08 7.24
N ASN A 143 8.19 18.01 6.67
CA ASN A 143 8.73 17.99 5.30
C ASN A 143 7.83 17.21 4.32
N ASP A 144 6.74 16.62 4.83
CA ASP A 144 5.75 15.85 4.09
C ASP A 144 6.38 14.84 3.10
N LEU A 145 7.30 14.03 3.63
CA LEU A 145 8.15 13.14 2.84
C LEU A 145 7.39 11.91 2.34
N THR A 146 7.72 11.44 1.14
CA THR A 146 7.26 10.15 0.63
C THR A 146 8.17 9.05 1.17
N LEU A 147 7.61 8.08 1.87
CA LEU A 147 8.36 6.93 2.38
C LEU A 147 8.09 5.67 1.54
N THR A 148 9.09 4.79 1.46
CA THR A 148 8.93 3.37 1.13
C THR A 148 9.35 2.50 2.33
N HIS A 149 9.12 1.19 2.26
CA HIS A 149 9.63 0.24 3.23
C HIS A 149 10.11 -1.03 2.55
N ALA A 150 10.97 -1.79 3.23
CA ALA A 150 11.32 -3.15 2.82
C ALA A 150 11.41 -4.08 4.02
N LEU A 151 10.48 -5.03 4.09
CA LEU A 151 10.29 -5.88 5.27
C LEU A 151 10.68 -7.34 5.04
N LEU A 152 10.74 -7.76 3.77
CA LEU A 152 10.95 -9.16 3.43
C LEU A 152 12.44 -9.48 3.35
N ASN A 153 12.84 -10.54 4.03
CA ASN A 153 14.18 -11.10 3.92
C ASN A 153 14.27 -11.95 2.64
N LEU A 154 15.33 -11.78 1.86
CA LEU A 154 15.65 -12.72 0.80
C LEU A 154 16.14 -14.02 1.46
N GLN A 155 15.50 -15.14 1.15
CA GLN A 155 15.82 -16.45 1.71
C GLN A 155 16.44 -17.33 0.64
N ARG A 156 17.61 -17.95 0.92
CA ARG A 156 18.22 -18.95 0.03
C ARG A 156 17.33 -20.19 -0.14
N ARG A 157 16.57 -20.54 0.90
CA ARG A 157 15.60 -21.62 0.89
C ARG A 157 14.38 -21.21 1.70
N ARG A 158 13.19 -21.34 1.11
CA ARG A 158 11.92 -21.18 1.83
C ARG A 158 11.65 -22.45 2.64
N ALA A 159 11.79 -22.37 3.95
CA ALA A 159 11.32 -23.42 4.85
C ALA A 159 9.81 -23.25 5.13
N SER A 160 9.13 -24.33 5.47
CA SER A 160 7.69 -24.31 5.82
C SER A 160 7.38 -23.69 7.19
N ALA A 161 8.40 -23.19 7.90
CA ALA A 161 8.26 -22.67 9.25
C ALA A 161 7.61 -21.27 9.29
N SER A 162 6.96 -20.96 10.41
CA SER A 162 6.42 -19.63 10.74
C SER A 162 7.50 -18.61 11.10
N ILE A 163 8.73 -19.09 11.36
CA ILE A 163 9.93 -18.31 11.63
C ILE A 163 10.81 -18.37 10.39
N ASP A 164 11.38 -17.24 10.01
CA ASP A 164 12.28 -17.17 8.87
C ASP A 164 13.68 -17.65 9.27
N THR A 165 14.23 -18.65 8.57
CA THR A 165 15.63 -19.05 8.71
C THR A 165 16.50 -18.08 7.92
N LEU A 166 17.20 -17.20 8.62
CA LEU A 166 18.04 -16.17 8.01
C LEU A 166 19.48 -16.68 7.82
N SER A 167 20.11 -16.22 6.75
CA SER A 167 21.54 -16.40 6.49
C SER A 167 22.16 -15.02 6.38
N ASP A 168 23.24 -14.79 7.12
CA ASP A 168 24.02 -13.54 7.06
C ASP A 168 24.57 -13.26 5.65
N GLU A 169 24.66 -14.27 4.79
CA GLU A 169 25.13 -14.10 3.41
C GLU A 169 24.12 -13.35 2.52
N VAL A 170 22.86 -13.19 2.98
CA VAL A 170 21.78 -12.65 2.17
C VAL A 170 20.90 -11.67 2.94
N ALA A 171 20.53 -12.00 4.18
CA ALA A 171 19.67 -11.16 4.99
C ALA A 171 20.39 -9.87 5.40
N LEU A 172 19.66 -8.76 5.41
CA LEU A 172 20.17 -7.50 5.93
C LEU A 172 20.56 -7.66 7.41
N THR A 173 21.81 -7.41 7.72
CA THR A 173 22.43 -7.72 9.01
C THR A 173 23.26 -6.54 9.50
N VAL A 174 23.21 -6.23 10.80
CA VAL A 174 24.16 -5.31 11.44
C VAL A 174 25.54 -5.98 11.49
N VAL A 175 26.50 -5.41 10.78
CA VAL A 175 27.87 -5.94 10.69
C VAL A 175 28.83 -5.23 11.63
N LYS A 176 28.51 -4.00 12.06
CA LYS A 176 29.35 -3.22 12.96
C LYS A 176 28.53 -2.13 13.67
N GLU A 177 28.84 -1.87 14.94
CA GLU A 177 28.44 -0.64 15.64
C GLU A 177 29.64 0.31 15.73
N THR A 178 29.38 1.61 15.59
CA THR A 178 30.39 2.68 15.62
C THR A 178 29.86 3.88 16.41
N ASP A 179 30.74 4.81 16.75
CA ASP A 179 30.33 6.07 17.41
C ASP A 179 29.34 6.88 16.55
N ALA A 180 29.39 6.73 15.22
CA ALA A 180 28.51 7.43 14.28
C ALA A 180 27.15 6.75 14.07
N GLY A 181 27.00 5.47 14.42
CA GLY A 181 25.81 4.69 14.11
C GLY A 181 26.11 3.20 13.87
N VAL A 182 25.14 2.49 13.29
CA VAL A 182 25.28 1.08 12.92
C VAL A 182 25.55 0.92 11.42
N VAL A 183 26.40 -0.04 11.05
CA VAL A 183 26.65 -0.40 9.66
C VAL A 183 25.88 -1.66 9.33
N VAL A 184 25.07 -1.60 8.28
CA VAL A 184 24.26 -2.74 7.80
C VAL A 184 24.74 -3.22 6.43
N HIS A 185 24.71 -4.53 6.23
CA HIS A 185 25.07 -5.17 4.97
C HIS A 185 24.08 -6.28 4.63
N GLY A 186 23.74 -6.43 3.35
CA GLY A 186 22.89 -7.51 2.85
C GLY A 186 21.77 -7.00 1.94
N SER A 187 20.63 -7.70 1.94
CA SER A 187 19.53 -7.40 1.02
C SER A 187 18.15 -7.43 1.69
N ARG A 188 17.20 -6.74 1.05
CA ARG A 188 15.77 -6.82 1.35
C ARG A 188 14.99 -6.95 0.05
N LEU A 189 13.86 -7.62 0.11
CA LEU A 189 12.96 -7.79 -1.03
C LEU A 189 11.84 -6.76 -1.03
N LEU A 190 11.53 -6.28 -2.24
CA LEU A 190 10.28 -5.64 -2.62
C LEU A 190 9.95 -4.36 -1.85
N ALA A 191 10.75 -3.30 -2.05
CA ALA A 191 10.32 -1.93 -1.80
C ALA A 191 9.44 -1.45 -2.97
N THR A 192 8.13 -1.61 -2.82
CA THR A 192 7.16 -0.94 -3.68
C THR A 192 7.26 0.58 -3.49
N LEU A 193 7.24 1.33 -4.59
CA LEU A 193 7.48 2.78 -4.66
C LEU A 193 8.95 3.19 -4.39
N GLY A 194 9.84 2.23 -4.08
CA GLY A 194 11.19 2.47 -3.60
C GLY A 194 12.00 3.50 -4.41
N PRO A 195 12.14 3.34 -5.74
CA PRO A 195 12.91 4.26 -6.57
C PRO A 195 12.44 5.72 -6.54
N ILE A 196 11.20 5.98 -6.14
CA ILE A 196 10.58 7.31 -6.19
C ILE A 196 10.15 7.82 -4.80
N SER A 197 10.69 7.26 -3.71
CA SER A 197 10.48 7.71 -2.33
C SER A 197 11.66 8.53 -1.79
N ASP A 198 11.42 9.51 -0.93
CA ASP A 198 12.48 10.30 -0.28
C ASP A 198 13.27 9.47 0.75
N GLU A 199 12.55 8.67 1.54
CA GLU A 199 13.08 7.93 2.69
C GLU A 199 12.63 6.45 2.63
N ILE A 200 13.41 5.56 3.25
CA ILE A 200 13.08 4.14 3.39
C ILE A 200 13.09 3.72 4.86
N ALA A 201 12.00 3.08 5.28
CA ALA A 201 11.87 2.46 6.59
C ALA A 201 12.16 0.96 6.53
N ILE A 202 13.00 0.47 7.44
CA ILE A 202 13.33 -0.93 7.61
C ILE A 202 12.89 -1.36 9.01
N TYR A 203 12.01 -2.35 9.09
CA TYR A 203 11.49 -2.92 10.34
C TYR A 203 10.93 -4.33 10.09
N HIS A 204 10.55 -5.04 11.15
CA HIS A 204 9.99 -6.38 11.02
C HIS A 204 8.53 -6.35 10.57
N ALA A 205 8.19 -7.20 9.59
CA ALA A 205 6.80 -7.55 9.35
C ALA A 205 6.33 -8.56 10.40
N GLY A 206 5.15 -8.35 10.99
CA GLY A 206 4.62 -9.22 12.06
C GLY A 206 4.40 -10.69 11.66
N ASN A 207 4.42 -11.02 10.37
CA ASN A 207 4.31 -12.38 9.83
C ASN A 207 5.63 -12.94 9.23
N HIS A 208 6.73 -12.24 9.43
CA HIS A 208 8.10 -12.68 9.13
C HIS A 208 8.92 -12.54 10.40
N ARG A 209 8.53 -13.33 11.41
CA ARG A 209 9.17 -13.32 12.73
C ARG A 209 10.55 -13.93 12.65
N VAL A 210 11.44 -13.37 13.46
CA VAL A 210 12.81 -13.85 13.65
C VAL A 210 12.90 -14.51 15.04
N ASP A 211 13.69 -15.57 15.16
CA ASP A 211 13.97 -16.22 16.44
C ASP A 211 15.04 -15.46 17.25
N GLU A 212 15.32 -15.96 18.46
CA GLU A 212 16.28 -15.36 19.38
C GLU A 212 17.72 -15.31 18.84
N ASP A 213 18.05 -16.14 17.86
CA ASP A 213 19.37 -16.17 17.22
C ASP A 213 19.55 -15.02 16.23
N GLY A 214 18.46 -14.44 15.71
CA GLY A 214 18.49 -13.34 14.74
C GLY A 214 18.58 -11.93 15.33
N LYS A 215 19.32 -11.76 16.44
CA LYS A 215 19.52 -10.44 17.09
C LYS A 215 20.12 -9.40 16.13
N ARG A 216 21.11 -9.79 15.32
CA ARG A 216 21.77 -8.88 14.37
C ARG A 216 20.89 -8.48 13.18
N GLN A 217 19.79 -9.19 12.97
CA GLN A 217 18.76 -8.89 11.96
C GLN A 217 17.54 -8.20 12.56
N SER A 218 17.52 -8.03 13.89
CA SER A 218 16.43 -7.43 14.64
C SER A 218 16.70 -5.97 14.90
N PHE A 219 16.15 -5.11 14.03
CA PHE A 219 16.29 -3.66 14.12
C PHE A 219 15.10 -2.96 13.46
N ALA A 220 14.90 -1.70 13.83
CA ALA A 220 14.01 -0.78 13.15
C ALA A 220 14.74 0.56 12.93
N PHE A 221 14.77 1.07 11.70
CA PHE A 221 15.38 2.36 11.37
C PHE A 221 14.79 2.97 10.09
N SER A 222 15.08 4.25 9.83
CA SER A 222 14.78 4.90 8.54
C SER A 222 15.94 5.73 8.02
N ILE A 223 16.24 5.63 6.72
CA ILE A 223 17.31 6.40 6.08
C ILE A 223 16.86 7.01 4.74
N PRO A 224 17.51 8.08 4.26
CA PRO A 224 17.28 8.61 2.93
C PRO A 224 17.52 7.57 1.83
N CYS A 225 16.71 7.58 0.77
CA CYS A 225 16.89 6.66 -0.35
C CYS A 225 18.17 6.90 -1.16
N ASP A 226 18.80 8.07 -1.01
CA ASP A 226 20.09 8.43 -1.61
C ASP A 226 21.30 8.13 -0.70
N THR A 227 21.10 7.42 0.41
CA THR A 227 22.20 7.05 1.31
C THR A 227 23.27 6.22 0.57
N PRO A 228 24.56 6.60 0.66
CA PRO A 228 25.64 5.85 0.01
C PRO A 228 25.64 4.36 0.38
N GLY A 229 25.76 3.51 -0.65
CA GLY A 229 25.73 2.04 -0.50
C GLY A 229 24.33 1.41 -0.62
N LEU A 230 23.26 2.20 -0.56
CA LEU A 230 21.90 1.72 -0.84
C LEU A 230 21.63 1.71 -2.34
N LYS A 231 21.20 0.55 -2.86
CA LYS A 231 20.91 0.33 -4.29
C LYS A 231 19.54 -0.29 -4.48
N PHE A 232 18.80 0.19 -5.46
CA PHE A 232 17.51 -0.36 -5.88
C PHE A 232 17.66 -1.08 -7.22
N LEU A 233 17.21 -2.32 -7.32
CA LEU A 233 17.04 -3.06 -8.56
C LEU A 233 15.55 -3.23 -8.85
N CYS A 234 15.07 -2.48 -9.83
CA CYS A 234 13.70 -2.53 -10.30
C CYS A 234 13.39 -3.89 -10.97
N ARG A 235 12.15 -4.35 -10.85
CA ARG A 235 11.59 -5.34 -11.76
C ARG A 235 11.37 -4.74 -13.17
N GLU A 236 10.98 -5.58 -14.11
CA GLU A 236 10.44 -5.14 -15.41
C GLU A 236 9.29 -4.12 -15.19
N SER A 237 9.29 -3.03 -15.96
CA SER A 237 8.25 -2.02 -15.90
C SER A 237 6.96 -2.47 -16.60
N PHE A 238 5.82 -2.13 -15.99
CA PHE A 238 4.51 -2.32 -16.62
C PHE A 238 3.96 -1.04 -17.26
N ASP A 239 4.66 0.09 -17.11
CA ASP A 239 4.45 1.27 -17.95
C ASP A 239 5.21 1.07 -19.27
N GLN A 240 4.52 0.51 -20.25
CA GLN A 240 5.08 0.16 -21.56
C GLN A 240 5.19 1.38 -22.52
N GLY A 241 5.08 2.61 -22.01
CA GLY A 241 5.15 3.82 -22.82
C GLY A 241 3.95 4.01 -23.76
N ARG A 242 2.83 3.35 -23.44
CA ARG A 242 1.58 3.41 -24.21
C ARG A 242 0.72 4.60 -23.76
N SER A 243 -0.19 5.06 -24.61
CA SER A 243 -1.06 6.20 -24.28
C SER A 243 -2.04 5.84 -23.15
N HIS A 244 -2.56 6.87 -22.47
CA HIS A 244 -3.60 6.71 -21.46
C HIS A 244 -4.95 6.22 -22.02
N PHE A 245 -5.12 6.20 -23.34
CA PHE A 245 -6.25 5.53 -23.98
C PHE A 245 -6.04 4.01 -24.00
N ASN A 246 -4.86 3.56 -24.42
CA ASN A 246 -4.57 2.13 -24.59
C ASN A 246 -4.24 1.42 -23.25
N HIS A 247 -3.56 2.10 -22.33
CA HIS A 247 -3.16 1.54 -21.03
C HIS A 247 -3.51 2.52 -19.90
N PRO A 248 -4.79 2.79 -19.65
CA PRO A 248 -5.23 3.86 -18.77
C PRO A 248 -4.76 3.72 -17.32
N LEU A 249 -4.43 2.54 -16.81
CA LEU A 249 -3.97 2.37 -15.43
C LEU A 249 -2.46 2.17 -15.37
N GLY A 250 -1.93 1.20 -16.12
CA GLY A 250 -0.51 0.85 -16.09
C GLY A 250 0.42 1.99 -16.52
N SER A 251 -0.04 2.88 -17.41
CA SER A 251 0.75 4.05 -17.83
C SER A 251 0.71 5.24 -16.85
N ARG A 252 0.00 5.11 -15.71
CA ARG A 252 -0.14 6.19 -14.70
C ARG A 252 0.24 5.70 -13.31
N PHE A 253 -0.38 4.62 -12.87
CA PHE A 253 -0.41 4.18 -11.47
C PHE A 253 0.53 3.01 -11.21
N GLU A 254 1.58 2.86 -12.03
CA GLU A 254 2.62 1.87 -11.81
C GLU A 254 3.41 2.22 -10.55
N GLU A 255 3.43 1.27 -9.61
CA GLU A 255 4.29 1.34 -8.43
C GLU A 255 5.43 0.34 -8.59
N MET A 256 6.61 0.84 -8.91
CA MET A 256 7.78 0.00 -9.12
C MET A 256 8.12 -0.79 -7.86
N ASP A 257 8.26 -2.11 -8.02
CA ASP A 257 8.69 -3.01 -6.96
C ASP A 257 10.20 -3.28 -7.11
N ALA A 258 11.00 -2.88 -6.13
CA ALA A 258 12.45 -2.99 -6.21
C ALA A 258 13.04 -3.96 -5.18
N THR A 259 14.04 -4.74 -5.58
CA THR A 259 14.95 -5.42 -4.65
C THR A 259 16.01 -4.44 -4.18
N LEU A 260 16.41 -4.53 -2.91
CA LEU A 260 17.39 -3.60 -2.33
C LEU A 260 18.65 -4.30 -1.89
N PHE A 261 19.76 -3.61 -2.08
CA PHE A 261 21.08 -4.02 -1.62
C PHE A 261 21.68 -2.91 -0.75
N PHE A 262 22.21 -3.32 0.39
CA PHE A 262 22.89 -2.47 1.35
C PHE A 262 24.35 -2.89 1.35
N ASP A 263 25.20 -2.07 0.74
CA ASP A 263 26.64 -2.27 0.70
C ASP A 263 27.30 -1.45 1.82
N ASN A 264 27.35 -2.03 3.02
CA ASN A 264 27.96 -1.41 4.22
C ASN A 264 27.41 0.00 4.49
N VAL A 265 26.09 0.11 4.52
CA VAL A 265 25.37 1.37 4.71
C VAL A 265 25.44 1.79 6.17
N LEU A 266 25.86 3.03 6.43
CA LEU A 266 25.81 3.63 7.76
C LEU A 266 24.39 4.15 8.05
N VAL A 267 23.82 3.70 9.16
CA VAL A 267 22.57 4.20 9.73
C VAL A 267 22.93 5.04 10.97
N PRO A 268 22.74 6.37 10.93
CA PRO A 268 23.04 7.24 12.07
C PRO A 268 22.22 6.87 13.31
N TRP A 269 22.76 7.10 14.50
CA TRP A 269 22.10 6.75 15.77
C TRP A 269 20.72 7.39 15.92
N GLU A 270 20.53 8.63 15.48
CA GLU A 270 19.25 9.36 15.51
C GLU A 270 18.18 8.76 14.59
N ARG A 271 18.57 7.85 13.68
CA ARG A 271 17.68 7.16 12.76
C ARG A 271 17.34 5.73 13.19
N VAL A 272 17.90 5.25 14.31
CA VAL A 272 17.63 3.92 14.88
C VAL A 272 16.50 4.00 15.90
N PHE A 273 15.52 3.11 15.78
CA PHE A 273 14.35 3.04 16.65
C PHE A 273 14.33 1.76 17.51
N LEU A 274 14.86 0.65 17.01
CA LEU A 274 15.10 -0.59 17.77
C LEU A 274 16.39 -1.23 17.28
N LEU A 275 17.12 -1.91 18.16
CA LEU A 275 18.39 -2.56 17.83
C LEU A 275 18.70 -3.74 18.75
N GLY A 276 18.69 -4.95 18.20
CA GLY A 276 19.08 -6.19 18.87
C GLY A 276 17.94 -6.87 19.64
N SER A 277 16.85 -6.16 19.96
CA SER A 277 15.70 -6.73 20.66
C SER A 277 14.74 -7.45 19.71
N VAL A 278 14.91 -8.77 19.61
CA VAL A 278 14.06 -9.67 18.79
C VAL A 278 12.59 -9.57 19.19
N GLU A 279 12.30 -9.56 20.49
CA GLU A 279 10.93 -9.50 21.01
C GLU A 279 10.25 -8.18 20.63
N LEU A 280 10.93 -7.04 20.84
CA LEU A 280 10.37 -5.74 20.50
C LEU A 280 10.23 -5.58 18.98
N CYS A 281 11.21 -6.03 18.19
CA CYS A 281 11.09 -5.98 16.74
C CYS A 281 9.91 -6.82 16.23
N ASN A 282 9.72 -8.03 16.75
CA ASN A 282 8.62 -8.90 16.34
C ASN A 282 7.23 -8.36 16.72
N ASN A 283 7.13 -7.59 17.81
CA ASN A 283 5.86 -7.14 18.37
C ASN A 283 5.52 -5.67 18.06
N ILE A 284 6.40 -4.91 17.39
CA ILE A 284 6.21 -3.48 17.11
C ILE A 284 4.82 -3.18 16.51
N GLY A 285 4.37 -3.98 15.53
CA GLY A 285 3.10 -3.79 14.84
C GLY A 285 1.86 -3.93 15.73
N SER A 286 1.85 -4.92 16.61
CA SER A 286 0.73 -5.19 17.53
C SER A 286 0.80 -4.32 18.78
N ALA A 287 1.99 -4.13 19.36
CA ALA A 287 2.18 -3.38 20.60
C ALA A 287 1.88 -1.89 20.43
N THR A 288 2.28 -1.30 19.30
CA THR A 288 1.96 0.10 18.94
C THR A 288 0.61 0.25 18.24
N GLN A 289 -0.04 -0.87 17.89
CA GLN A 289 -1.21 -0.93 17.01
C GLN A 289 -1.05 -0.23 15.64
N SER A 290 0.19 0.00 15.18
CA SER A 290 0.45 0.47 13.82
C SER A 290 -0.09 -0.48 12.73
N ALA A 291 -0.25 -1.77 13.02
CA ALA A 291 -0.93 -2.72 12.15
C ALA A 291 -2.44 -2.43 11.98
N ALA A 292 -3.08 -1.84 12.99
CA ALA A 292 -4.48 -1.40 12.93
C ALA A 292 -4.61 -0.12 12.10
N HIS A 293 -3.76 0.88 12.34
CA HIS A 293 -3.77 2.13 11.57
C HIS A 293 -3.46 1.93 10.08
N SER A 294 -2.43 1.15 9.74
CA SER A 294 -2.18 0.75 8.35
C SER A 294 -3.30 -0.12 7.78
N GLY A 295 -3.93 -0.96 8.61
CA GLY A 295 -5.09 -1.75 8.21
C GLY A 295 -6.31 -0.90 7.83
N HIS A 296 -6.52 0.21 8.52
CA HIS A 296 -7.58 1.18 8.23
C HIS A 296 -7.35 1.93 6.91
N GLN A 297 -6.12 2.40 6.66
CA GLN A 297 -5.73 2.98 5.37
C GLN A 297 -5.96 1.97 4.23
N VAL A 298 -5.46 0.75 4.42
CA VAL A 298 -5.55 -0.33 3.43
C VAL A 298 -6.99 -0.65 3.09
N LEU A 299 -7.86 -0.87 4.09
CA LEU A 299 -9.24 -1.27 3.85
C LEU A 299 -10.05 -0.13 3.21
N THR A 300 -9.74 1.12 3.55
CA THR A 300 -10.31 2.29 2.87
C THR A 300 -9.98 2.28 1.38
N ARG A 301 -8.70 2.08 1.03
CA ARG A 301 -8.27 1.98 -0.37
C ARG A 301 -8.83 0.73 -1.07
N CYS A 302 -8.94 -0.42 -0.38
CA CYS A 302 -9.63 -1.60 -0.92
C CYS A 302 -11.09 -1.30 -1.27
N LEU A 303 -11.81 -0.58 -0.40
CA LEU A 303 -13.19 -0.19 -0.63
C LEU A 303 -13.30 0.71 -1.87
N VAL A 304 -12.45 1.72 -2.01
CA VAL A 304 -12.41 2.57 -3.21
C VAL A 304 -12.14 1.76 -4.47
N LYS A 305 -11.20 0.80 -4.43
CA LYS A 305 -10.91 -0.09 -5.55
C LYS A 305 -12.13 -0.95 -5.94
N ALA A 306 -12.84 -1.47 -4.95
CA ALA A 306 -14.08 -2.22 -5.16
C ALA A 306 -15.19 -1.37 -5.79
N GLU A 307 -15.35 -0.13 -5.32
CA GLU A 307 -16.32 0.83 -5.88
C GLU A 307 -15.98 1.20 -7.33
N PHE A 308 -14.71 1.41 -7.63
CA PHE A 308 -14.24 1.66 -8.99
C PHE A 308 -14.54 0.47 -9.92
N ILE A 309 -14.26 -0.77 -9.50
CA ILE A 309 -14.53 -1.96 -10.31
C ILE A 309 -16.02 -2.17 -10.51
N LEU A 310 -16.84 -1.94 -9.48
CA LEU A 310 -18.30 -1.98 -9.61
C LEU A 310 -18.79 -0.97 -10.64
N GLY A 311 -18.34 0.29 -10.58
CA GLY A 311 -18.72 1.31 -11.57
C GLY A 311 -18.26 0.97 -12.98
N LEU A 312 -17.05 0.40 -13.12
CA LEU A 312 -16.54 -0.10 -14.40
C LEU A 312 -17.40 -1.23 -14.96
N ALA A 313 -17.76 -2.21 -14.13
CA ALA A 313 -18.62 -3.32 -14.53
C ALA A 313 -20.00 -2.82 -15.00
N ASP A 314 -20.60 -1.88 -14.28
CA ASP A 314 -21.91 -1.33 -14.61
C ASP A 314 -21.88 -0.59 -15.96
N LEU A 315 -20.86 0.24 -16.19
CA LEU A 315 -20.64 0.91 -17.48
C LEU A 315 -20.42 -0.08 -18.63
N MET A 316 -19.71 -1.20 -18.39
CA MET A 316 -19.56 -2.25 -19.40
C MET A 316 -20.90 -2.89 -19.75
N VAL A 317 -21.75 -3.15 -18.75
CA VAL A 317 -23.07 -3.74 -18.92
C VAL A 317 -24.01 -2.80 -19.69
N GLU A 318 -23.99 -1.51 -19.39
CA GLU A 318 -24.72 -0.47 -20.13
C GLU A 318 -24.21 -0.37 -21.57
N THR A 319 -22.89 -0.33 -21.77
CA THR A 319 -22.25 -0.22 -23.08
C THR A 319 -22.59 -1.41 -23.99
N LEU A 320 -22.66 -2.62 -23.45
CA LEU A 320 -23.00 -3.83 -24.22
C LEU A 320 -24.51 -4.09 -24.30
N GLY A 321 -25.35 -3.30 -23.61
CA GLY A 321 -26.79 -3.55 -23.52
C GLY A 321 -27.14 -4.90 -22.88
N SER A 322 -26.26 -5.46 -22.06
CA SER A 322 -26.38 -6.84 -21.55
C SER A 322 -27.12 -6.94 -20.20
N GLY A 323 -27.63 -5.82 -19.67
CA GLY A 323 -28.18 -5.72 -18.33
C GLY A 323 -29.46 -6.51 -18.08
N SER A 324 -30.18 -6.94 -19.13
CA SER A 324 -31.35 -7.81 -19.00
C SER A 324 -31.00 -9.28 -18.80
N ASN A 325 -29.74 -9.68 -19.01
CA ASN A 325 -29.33 -11.08 -18.90
C ASN A 325 -29.16 -11.47 -17.41
N PRO A 326 -29.85 -12.52 -16.92
CA PRO A 326 -29.81 -12.88 -15.50
C PRO A 326 -28.40 -13.16 -14.96
N HIS A 327 -27.54 -13.82 -15.74
CA HIS A 327 -26.16 -14.11 -15.31
C HIS A 327 -25.29 -12.84 -15.19
N VAL A 328 -25.58 -11.80 -15.99
CA VAL A 328 -24.91 -10.49 -15.86
C VAL A 328 -25.35 -9.81 -14.57
N GLN A 329 -26.65 -9.82 -14.29
CA GLN A 329 -27.20 -9.26 -13.05
C GLN A 329 -26.63 -9.96 -11.82
N GLU A 330 -26.50 -11.28 -11.86
CA GLU A 330 -25.88 -12.07 -10.78
C GLU A 330 -24.44 -11.63 -10.52
N HIS A 331 -23.62 -11.48 -11.56
CA HIS A 331 -22.24 -11.00 -11.42
C HIS A 331 -22.14 -9.59 -10.85
N VAL A 332 -22.97 -8.65 -11.31
CA VAL A 332 -23.00 -7.28 -10.76
C VAL A 332 -23.48 -7.29 -9.30
N ALA A 333 -24.49 -8.10 -8.96
CA ALA A 333 -24.94 -8.27 -7.58
C ALA A 333 -23.85 -8.83 -6.66
N GLU A 334 -22.99 -9.72 -7.18
CA GLU A 334 -21.83 -10.24 -6.45
C GLU A 334 -20.83 -9.11 -6.13
N LEU A 335 -20.53 -8.22 -7.09
CA LEU A 335 -19.66 -7.05 -6.87
C LEU A 335 -20.23 -6.10 -5.82
N ILE A 336 -21.54 -5.80 -5.88
CA ILE A 336 -22.24 -4.96 -4.88
C ILE A 336 -22.11 -5.55 -3.49
N THR A 337 -22.40 -6.85 -3.34
CA THR A 337 -22.33 -7.56 -2.06
C THR A 337 -20.92 -7.52 -1.48
N GLN A 338 -19.92 -7.78 -2.32
CA GLN A 338 -18.51 -7.74 -1.91
C GLN A 338 -18.09 -6.34 -1.45
N ARG A 339 -18.48 -5.28 -2.18
CA ARG A 339 -18.23 -3.89 -1.81
C ARG A 339 -18.86 -3.55 -0.46
N ASP A 340 -20.13 -3.89 -0.26
CA ASP A 340 -20.86 -3.57 0.98
C ASP A 340 -20.29 -4.29 2.20
N MET A 341 -19.78 -5.52 2.03
CA MET A 341 -19.07 -6.24 3.08
C MET A 341 -17.78 -5.52 3.53
N LEU A 342 -16.99 -4.99 2.58
CA LEU A 342 -15.80 -4.19 2.91
C LEU A 342 -16.18 -2.90 3.66
N LYS A 343 -17.24 -2.22 3.20
CA LYS A 343 -17.76 -1.01 3.83
C LYS A 343 -18.25 -1.27 5.26
N ALA A 344 -18.93 -2.39 5.49
CA ALA A 344 -19.36 -2.81 6.82
C ALA A 344 -18.18 -3.08 7.76
N CYS A 345 -17.14 -3.79 7.29
CA CYS A 345 -15.91 -4.02 8.06
C CYS A 345 -15.20 -2.71 8.42
N LEU A 346 -15.11 -1.76 7.50
CA LEU A 346 -14.49 -0.46 7.74
C LEU A 346 -15.27 0.37 8.77
N ARG A 347 -16.61 0.41 8.65
CA ARG A 347 -17.48 1.09 9.61
C ARG A 347 -17.41 0.47 11.01
N ALA A 348 -17.43 -0.85 11.11
CA ALA A 348 -17.29 -1.54 12.38
C ALA A 348 -15.92 -1.26 13.04
N ALA A 349 -14.85 -1.18 12.24
CA ALA A 349 -13.52 -0.83 12.75
C ALA A 349 -13.48 0.57 13.40
N GLU A 350 -14.24 1.53 12.86
CA GLU A 350 -14.34 2.89 13.41
C GLU A 350 -15.30 2.95 14.62
N ALA A 351 -16.45 2.26 14.52
CA ALA A 351 -17.46 2.26 15.58
C ALA A 351 -16.97 1.58 16.88
N ASP A 352 -16.17 0.52 16.74
CA ASP A 352 -15.61 -0.23 17.86
C ASP A 352 -14.19 0.25 18.24
N ALA A 353 -13.75 1.39 17.69
CA ALA A 353 -12.44 1.96 18.01
C ALA A 353 -12.32 2.32 19.49
N ALA A 354 -11.12 2.17 20.03
CA ALA A 354 -10.83 2.48 21.43
C ALA A 354 -9.42 3.07 21.60
N PRO A 355 -9.19 3.87 22.65
CA PRO A 355 -7.83 4.24 23.04
C PRO A 355 -7.01 2.99 23.32
N ASN A 356 -5.81 2.92 22.75
CA ASN A 356 -4.88 1.86 23.04
C ASN A 356 -4.14 2.12 24.37
N GLN A 357 -3.25 1.21 24.78
CA GLN A 357 -2.47 1.34 26.02
C GLN A 357 -1.57 2.59 26.08
N TRP A 358 -1.34 3.25 24.94
CA TRP A 358 -0.55 4.49 24.80
C TRP A 358 -1.42 5.74 24.71
N GLY A 359 -2.75 5.61 24.81
CA GLY A 359 -3.69 6.73 24.71
C GLY A 359 -4.03 7.15 23.27
N VAL A 360 -3.59 6.43 22.25
CA VAL A 360 -3.94 6.71 20.85
C VAL A 360 -5.27 6.06 20.49
N MET A 361 -6.22 6.82 19.96
CA MET A 361 -7.47 6.25 19.46
C MET A 361 -7.18 5.35 18.26
N SER A 362 -7.44 4.05 18.41
CA SER A 362 -7.04 3.03 17.45
C SER A 362 -8.25 2.27 16.92
N PRO A 363 -8.33 2.03 15.60
CA PRO A 363 -9.45 1.32 15.00
C PRO A 363 -9.46 -0.14 15.44
N ALA A 364 -10.65 -0.73 15.58
CA ALA A 364 -10.77 -2.13 15.98
C ALA A 364 -10.12 -3.05 14.93
N ILE A 365 -9.19 -3.89 15.39
CA ILE A 365 -8.36 -4.69 14.50
C ILE A 365 -9.11 -5.84 13.83
N ALA A 366 -10.10 -6.44 14.51
CA ALA A 366 -10.77 -7.65 14.02
C ALA A 366 -11.59 -7.39 12.73
N PRO A 367 -12.44 -6.34 12.65
CA PRO A 367 -13.12 -6.00 11.39
C PRO A 367 -12.14 -5.64 10.27
N LEU A 368 -11.05 -4.92 10.57
CA LEU A 368 -10.02 -4.59 9.58
C LEU A 368 -9.35 -5.86 9.02
N GLN A 369 -8.97 -6.79 9.89
CA GLN A 369 -8.36 -8.05 9.49
C GLN A 369 -9.31 -8.91 8.66
N ALA A 370 -10.59 -8.96 9.02
CA ALA A 370 -11.61 -9.69 8.28
C ALA A 370 -11.75 -9.12 6.85
N GLY A 371 -11.99 -7.81 6.72
CA GLY A 371 -12.13 -7.15 5.42
C GLY A 371 -10.88 -7.30 4.54
N ARG A 372 -9.68 -7.10 5.11
CA ARG A 372 -8.41 -7.25 4.38
C ARG A 372 -8.17 -8.69 3.90
N THR A 373 -8.44 -9.67 4.76
CA THR A 373 -8.25 -11.09 4.42
C THR A 373 -9.21 -11.51 3.31
N LEU A 374 -10.48 -11.10 3.40
CA LEU A 374 -11.48 -11.35 2.36
C LEU A 374 -11.09 -10.68 1.04
N PHE A 375 -10.65 -9.42 1.09
CA PHE A 375 -10.26 -8.66 -0.09
C PHE A 375 -9.19 -9.37 -0.92
N GLY A 376 -8.03 -9.65 -0.32
CA GLY A 376 -6.91 -10.23 -1.02
C GLY A 376 -7.10 -11.70 -1.42
N ARG A 377 -7.80 -12.48 -0.60
CA ARG A 377 -7.91 -13.93 -0.79
C ARG A 377 -8.93 -14.32 -1.85
N SER A 378 -10.13 -13.74 -1.78
CA SER A 378 -11.28 -14.17 -2.59
C SER A 378 -11.95 -13.05 -3.36
N VAL A 379 -12.06 -11.85 -2.79
CA VAL A 379 -12.87 -10.78 -3.40
C VAL A 379 -12.16 -10.16 -4.60
N TYR A 380 -10.96 -9.59 -4.46
CA TYR A 380 -10.31 -8.89 -5.57
C TYR A 380 -10.01 -9.77 -6.79
N PRO A 381 -9.50 -11.01 -6.64
CA PRO A 381 -9.35 -11.90 -7.79
C PRO A 381 -10.67 -12.24 -8.48
N ARG A 382 -11.76 -12.39 -7.69
CA ARG A 382 -13.09 -12.65 -8.23
C ARG A 382 -13.69 -11.43 -8.92
N MET A 383 -13.45 -10.22 -8.40
CA MET A 383 -13.81 -8.98 -9.08
C MET A 383 -13.15 -8.88 -10.45
N VAL A 384 -11.85 -9.21 -10.53
CA VAL A 384 -11.12 -9.26 -11.81
C VAL A 384 -11.70 -10.33 -12.75
N GLU A 385 -11.99 -11.52 -12.23
CA GLU A 385 -12.66 -12.58 -13.01
C GLU A 385 -14.03 -12.13 -13.52
N ILE A 386 -14.83 -11.44 -12.72
CA ILE A 386 -16.14 -10.91 -13.15
C ILE A 386 -15.98 -9.93 -14.30
N ILE A 387 -14.98 -9.03 -14.26
CA ILE A 387 -14.70 -8.14 -15.41
C ILE A 387 -14.37 -8.95 -16.67
N GLN A 388 -13.61 -10.05 -16.55
CA GLN A 388 -13.33 -10.94 -17.67
C GLN A 388 -14.60 -11.62 -18.21
N LEU A 389 -15.47 -12.10 -17.32
CA LEU A 389 -16.72 -12.76 -17.67
C LEU A 389 -17.75 -11.81 -18.30
N LEU A 390 -17.81 -10.56 -17.84
CA LEU A 390 -18.66 -9.53 -18.42
C LEU A 390 -18.11 -9.04 -19.77
N GLY A 391 -16.79 -8.88 -19.87
CA GLY A 391 -16.15 -8.34 -21.07
C GLY A 391 -15.96 -9.35 -22.21
N THR A 392 -15.74 -10.62 -21.89
CA THR A 392 -15.52 -11.71 -22.85
C THR A 392 -14.55 -11.32 -23.99
N SER A 393 -14.94 -11.54 -25.24
CA SER A 393 -14.17 -11.20 -26.44
C SER A 393 -14.00 -9.70 -26.67
N SER A 394 -14.83 -8.84 -26.06
CA SER A 394 -14.66 -7.38 -26.15
C SER A 394 -13.36 -6.89 -25.52
N LEU A 395 -12.78 -7.68 -24.60
CA LEU A 395 -11.45 -7.41 -24.03
C LEU A 395 -10.31 -7.74 -24.99
N MET A 396 -10.57 -8.43 -26.11
CA MET A 396 -9.58 -8.74 -27.14
C MET A 396 -9.81 -7.93 -28.42
N ALA A 397 -11.05 -7.51 -28.68
CA ALA A 397 -11.41 -6.63 -29.80
C ALA A 397 -11.14 -5.15 -29.46
N LEU A 398 -9.85 -4.82 -29.27
CA LEU A 398 -9.38 -3.51 -28.81
C LEU A 398 -8.41 -2.87 -29.81
N PRO A 399 -8.89 -2.05 -30.76
CA PRO A 399 -7.99 -1.25 -31.58
C PRO A 399 -7.23 -0.24 -30.72
N ALA A 400 -6.03 0.11 -31.14
CA ALA A 400 -5.26 1.16 -30.49
C ALA A 400 -5.89 2.54 -30.80
N GLU A 401 -5.64 3.52 -29.94
CA GLU A 401 -6.08 4.91 -30.13
C GLU A 401 -5.75 5.45 -31.52
N ALA A 402 -4.54 5.14 -32.01
CA ALA A 402 -4.06 5.63 -33.29
C ALA A 402 -4.80 5.01 -34.48
N ASP A 403 -5.43 3.83 -34.34
CA ASP A 403 -6.10 3.15 -35.45
C ASP A 403 -7.33 3.94 -35.92
N PHE A 404 -7.95 4.72 -35.04
CA PHE A 404 -9.07 5.62 -35.36
C PHE A 404 -8.69 6.79 -36.29
N ASP A 405 -7.40 7.05 -36.46
CA ASP A 405 -6.87 8.12 -37.32
C ASP A 405 -6.22 7.56 -38.61
N THR A 406 -6.55 6.31 -38.96
CA THR A 406 -6.04 5.60 -40.14
C THR A 406 -7.14 5.29 -41.15
N PRO A 407 -6.81 4.81 -42.37
CA PRO A 407 -7.81 4.40 -43.35
C PRO A 407 -8.77 3.28 -42.91
N ILE A 408 -8.49 2.52 -41.84
CA ILE A 408 -9.39 1.47 -41.30
C ILE A 408 -10.47 2.04 -40.35
N ALA A 409 -10.39 3.34 -40.02
CA ALA A 409 -11.32 3.96 -39.08
C ALA A 409 -12.80 3.83 -39.48
N PRO A 410 -13.20 3.88 -40.77
CA PRO A 410 -14.59 3.63 -41.15
C PRO A 410 -15.09 2.24 -40.72
N GLU A 411 -14.26 1.21 -40.85
CA GLU A 411 -14.57 -0.16 -40.41
C GLU A 411 -14.68 -0.23 -38.89
N LEU A 412 -13.77 0.42 -38.14
CA LEU A 412 -13.84 0.46 -36.67
C LEU A 412 -15.13 1.15 -36.21
N ASN A 413 -15.44 2.32 -36.78
CA ASN A 413 -16.63 3.10 -36.43
C ASN A 413 -17.92 2.36 -36.77
N HIS A 414 -17.93 1.56 -37.84
CA HIS A 414 -19.10 0.78 -38.23
C HIS A 414 -19.29 -0.48 -37.39
N TYR A 415 -18.22 -1.25 -37.15
CA TYR A 415 -18.34 -2.60 -36.57
C TYR A 415 -18.10 -2.66 -35.05
N LEU A 416 -17.48 -1.64 -34.45
CA LEU A 416 -17.19 -1.61 -33.01
C LEU A 416 -18.07 -0.62 -32.23
N ALA A 417 -18.99 0.11 -32.88
CA ALA A 417 -20.02 0.85 -32.16
C ALA A 417 -21.03 -0.13 -31.53
N THR A 418 -21.70 0.31 -30.46
CA THR A 418 -22.86 -0.39 -29.91
C THR A 418 -24.12 0.46 -30.08
N ASP A 419 -25.28 -0.08 -29.74
CA ASP A 419 -26.52 0.71 -29.74
C ASP A 419 -26.49 1.86 -28.70
N THR A 420 -25.56 1.84 -27.75
CA THR A 420 -25.47 2.79 -26.64
C THR A 420 -24.27 3.73 -26.70
N THR A 421 -23.24 3.44 -27.50
CA THR A 421 -22.05 4.30 -27.59
C THR A 421 -21.28 4.13 -28.91
N ASP A 422 -20.45 5.11 -29.25
CA ASP A 422 -19.60 5.04 -30.44
C ASP A 422 -18.40 4.10 -30.25
N ALA A 423 -17.74 3.76 -31.36
CA ALA A 423 -16.63 2.81 -31.34
C ALA A 423 -15.43 3.29 -30.51
N ARG A 424 -15.16 4.60 -30.47
CA ARG A 424 -13.99 5.15 -29.78
C ARG A 424 -14.20 5.14 -28.27
N ASP A 425 -15.37 5.55 -27.82
CA ASP A 425 -15.74 5.55 -26.40
C ASP A 425 -15.91 4.12 -25.85
N ARG A 426 -16.54 3.21 -26.60
CA ARG A 426 -16.52 1.77 -26.27
C ARG A 426 -15.09 1.28 -26.11
N THR A 427 -14.24 1.53 -27.11
CA THR A 427 -12.85 1.04 -27.08
C THR A 427 -12.08 1.59 -25.88
N ARG A 428 -12.27 2.86 -25.55
CA ARG A 428 -11.66 3.50 -24.38
C ARG A 428 -12.07 2.81 -23.08
N LEU A 429 -13.37 2.54 -22.89
CA LEU A 429 -13.88 1.83 -21.72
C LEU A 429 -13.31 0.41 -21.62
N PHE A 430 -13.24 -0.31 -22.74
CA PHE A 430 -12.77 -1.70 -22.71
C PHE A 430 -11.24 -1.81 -22.61
N HIS A 431 -10.45 -0.81 -23.04
CA HIS A 431 -9.03 -0.71 -22.63
C HIS A 431 -8.89 -0.55 -21.12
N LEU A 432 -9.77 0.21 -20.46
CA LEU A 432 -9.78 0.30 -19.00
C LEU A 432 -10.13 -1.04 -18.34
N ALA A 433 -11.16 -1.73 -18.83
CA ALA A 433 -11.52 -3.07 -18.38
C ALA A 433 -10.39 -4.09 -18.58
N TRP A 434 -9.71 -4.04 -19.73
CA TRP A 434 -8.55 -4.88 -20.02
C TRP A 434 -7.36 -4.56 -19.11
N ASP A 435 -7.09 -3.29 -18.82
CA ASP A 435 -5.98 -2.91 -17.94
C ASP A 435 -6.27 -3.22 -16.45
N VAL A 436 -7.55 -3.36 -16.08
CA VAL A 436 -7.97 -3.90 -14.78
C VAL A 436 -7.82 -5.41 -14.70
N SER A 437 -7.98 -6.15 -15.81
CA SER A 437 -8.24 -7.60 -15.74
C SER A 437 -7.33 -8.52 -16.55
N CYS A 438 -6.57 -8.01 -17.51
CA CYS A 438 -5.80 -8.83 -18.47
C CYS A 438 -4.34 -8.39 -18.64
N SER A 439 -4.01 -7.12 -18.38
CA SER A 439 -2.66 -6.60 -18.57
C SER A 439 -1.64 -7.14 -17.57
N SER A 440 -0.34 -6.97 -17.85
CA SER A 440 0.72 -7.26 -16.87
C SER A 440 0.55 -6.45 -15.57
N PHE A 441 0.05 -5.21 -15.69
CA PHE A 441 -0.30 -4.39 -14.53
C PHE A 441 -1.42 -5.05 -13.71
N SER A 442 -2.49 -5.52 -14.33
CA SER A 442 -3.56 -6.29 -13.67
C SER A 442 -3.02 -7.53 -12.95
N GLY A 443 -2.17 -8.31 -13.63
CA GLY A 443 -1.54 -9.50 -13.04
C GLY A 443 -0.76 -9.16 -11.76
N ARG A 444 0.03 -8.08 -11.79
CA ARG A 444 0.71 -7.56 -10.60
C ARG A 444 -0.26 -7.10 -9.53
N GLN A 445 -1.33 -6.40 -9.89
CA GLN A 445 -2.35 -5.95 -8.93
C GLN A 445 -3.00 -7.14 -8.21
N VAL A 446 -3.36 -8.21 -8.92
CA VAL A 446 -3.92 -9.43 -8.30
C VAL A 446 -2.90 -10.08 -7.35
N LEU A 447 -1.65 -10.20 -7.76
CA LEU A 447 -0.59 -10.74 -6.90
C LEU A 447 -0.36 -9.86 -5.67
N TYR A 448 -0.34 -8.54 -5.86
CA TYR A 448 -0.20 -7.55 -4.81
C TYR A 448 -1.31 -7.72 -3.78
N GLU A 449 -2.58 -7.68 -4.17
CA GLU A 449 -3.69 -7.80 -3.21
C GLU A 449 -3.67 -9.15 -2.46
N ARG A 450 -3.26 -10.24 -3.13
CA ARG A 450 -3.12 -11.56 -2.51
C ARG A 450 -2.04 -11.60 -1.43
N MET A 451 -0.93 -10.88 -1.61
CA MET A 451 0.32 -11.12 -0.87
C MET A 451 0.86 -9.91 -0.10
N PHE A 452 0.37 -8.68 -0.32
CA PHE A 452 0.96 -7.49 0.31
C PHE A 452 0.80 -7.50 1.85
N GLY A 453 -0.28 -8.10 2.35
CA GLY A 453 -0.51 -8.36 3.77
C GLY A 453 0.30 -9.57 4.30
N GLY A 454 1.19 -10.12 3.48
CA GLY A 454 1.95 -11.34 3.65
C GLY A 454 1.16 -12.62 3.38
N ASN A 455 1.79 -13.76 3.66
CA ASN A 455 1.28 -15.07 3.25
C ASN A 455 -0.09 -15.38 3.91
N PRO A 456 -1.15 -15.68 3.14
CA PRO A 456 -2.48 -15.96 3.68
C PRO A 456 -2.54 -17.12 4.68
N VAL A 457 -1.70 -18.15 4.52
CA VAL A 457 -1.61 -19.29 5.44
C VAL A 457 -1.00 -18.83 6.78
N ARG A 458 0.10 -18.07 6.75
CA ARG A 458 0.69 -17.50 7.98
C ARG A 458 -0.31 -16.59 8.69
N ASN A 459 -1.02 -15.74 7.95
CA ASN A 459 -2.03 -14.86 8.53
C ASN A 459 -3.19 -15.65 9.17
N ALA A 460 -3.65 -16.74 8.53
CA ALA A 460 -4.67 -17.62 9.09
C ALA A 460 -4.18 -18.34 10.37
N MET A 461 -2.92 -18.81 10.38
CA MET A 461 -2.31 -19.41 11.57
C MET A 461 -2.22 -18.40 12.73
N THR A 462 -1.78 -17.18 12.45
CA THR A 462 -1.75 -16.10 13.46
C THR A 462 -3.14 -15.85 14.02
N LEU A 463 -4.14 -15.64 13.16
CA LEU A 463 -5.53 -15.42 13.59
C LEU A 463 -6.05 -16.57 14.45
N PHE A 464 -5.83 -17.82 14.01
CA PHE A 464 -6.23 -19.00 14.77
C PHE A 464 -5.61 -19.03 16.17
N ASN A 465 -4.33 -18.67 16.30
CA ASN A 465 -3.62 -18.72 17.58
C ASN A 465 -3.94 -17.53 18.49
N THR A 466 -4.20 -16.34 17.95
CA THR A 466 -4.36 -15.11 18.75
C THR A 466 -5.81 -14.72 19.02
N TYR A 467 -6.78 -15.25 18.27
CA TYR A 467 -8.20 -14.93 18.50
C TYR A 467 -8.71 -15.62 19.77
N ASP A 468 -9.30 -14.85 20.68
CA ASP A 468 -9.91 -15.39 21.90
C ASP A 468 -11.20 -16.14 21.54
N LYS A 469 -11.13 -17.47 21.70
CA LYS A 469 -12.22 -18.39 21.38
C LYS A 469 -13.00 -18.80 22.63
N GLU A 470 -12.51 -18.48 23.82
CA GLU A 470 -13.06 -19.00 25.07
C GLU A 470 -14.51 -18.57 25.32
N PRO A 471 -14.92 -17.31 25.07
CA PRO A 471 -16.31 -16.90 25.28
C PRO A 471 -17.31 -17.73 24.46
N PHE A 472 -16.95 -18.13 23.23
CA PHE A 472 -17.81 -18.96 22.38
C PHE A 472 -17.81 -20.42 22.81
N ARG A 473 -16.65 -20.95 23.23
CA ARG A 473 -16.55 -22.30 23.79
C ARG A 473 -17.39 -22.43 25.04
N GLN A 474 -17.36 -21.44 25.92
CA GLN A 474 -18.13 -21.47 27.16
C GLN A 474 -19.62 -21.54 26.88
N ARG A 475 -20.16 -20.72 25.96
CA ARG A 475 -21.58 -20.79 25.57
C ARG A 475 -22.01 -22.18 25.08
N VAL A 476 -21.13 -22.88 24.35
CA VAL A 476 -21.41 -24.26 23.91
C VAL A 476 -21.41 -25.22 25.10
N ARG A 477 -20.46 -25.07 26.03
CA ARG A 477 -20.44 -25.89 27.27
C ARG A 477 -21.69 -25.65 28.11
N ASP A 478 -22.06 -24.39 28.32
CA ASP A 478 -23.27 -23.99 29.05
C ASP A 478 -24.53 -24.61 28.42
N PHE A 479 -24.61 -24.63 27.09
CA PHE A 479 -25.73 -25.26 26.37
C PHE A 479 -25.76 -26.79 26.57
N LEU A 480 -24.59 -27.45 26.58
CA LEU A 480 -24.50 -28.90 26.81
C LEU A 480 -24.80 -29.31 28.27
N GLU A 481 -24.65 -28.38 29.21
CA GLU A 481 -24.95 -28.55 30.64
C GLU A 481 -26.39 -28.13 30.99
N SER A 482 -27.14 -27.58 30.03
CA SER A 482 -28.54 -27.21 30.19
C SER A 482 -29.43 -28.46 30.15
N ASP A 483 -30.25 -28.66 31.18
CA ASP A 483 -31.23 -29.76 31.27
C ASP A 483 -32.59 -29.42 30.60
N ASP A 484 -32.73 -28.22 30.03
CA ASP A 484 -33.93 -27.72 29.32
C ASP A 484 -33.92 -28.00 27.81
#